data_AF-A0A085BK97-F1
#
_entry.id   AF-A0A085BK97-F1
#
_cell.length_a   1.000
_cell.length_b   1.000
_cell.length_c   1.000
_cell.angle_alpha   90.00
_cell.angle_beta   90.00
_cell.angle_gamma   90.00
#
_symmetry.space_group_name_H-M   'P 1'
#
loop_
_entity.id
_entity.type
_entity.pdbx_description
1 polymer ?
#
loop_
_entity_poly.entity_id
_entity_poly.type
_entity_poly.pdbx_seq_one_letter_code
_entity_poly.pdbx_strand_id
1 'polypeptide(L)'
;MTISTLSCKENKLAKVENSKKTDSIHQTVSSSEKPELKKDSTKKVDVGFSDRFEKLPKLTFENITEQEFLSVAEKKYIDTSKPQQNDDYFFVETAVKKHQFKKYRDYGGEKSWSGFEYLGYYPDLKLFAITDNSTAESLGFGELFLLDSTNDYEYNIVSFGDGSVELPIPSVNNKYFVYYYNSVYEHKNCDIGILKINDKSNPKNFLTEYASYNSKDFAIEKIVWKTDNSFVVKGYEEVYENEKWVKKYQFYKTEFK
;
A
#
# COMPACT_ATOMS: atom_id res chain seq x y z
N MET A 1 -57.48 22.52 8.54
CA MET A 1 -58.52 22.21 9.56
C MET A 1 -58.16 20.86 10.12
N THR A 2 -57.88 20.61 11.40
CA THR A 2 -58.11 21.36 12.66
C THR A 2 -57.15 20.71 13.67
N ILE A 3 -56.13 21.40 14.16
CA ILE A 3 -55.98 21.92 15.54
C ILE A 3 -56.70 21.10 16.62
N SER A 4 -55.95 20.67 17.65
CA SER A 4 -56.42 20.73 19.05
C SER A 4 -55.23 20.80 20.02
N THR A 5 -55.20 21.94 20.69
CA THR A 5 -54.37 22.39 21.82
C THR A 5 -54.96 21.97 23.16
N LEU A 6 -54.16 21.96 24.23
CA LEU A 6 -54.43 22.45 25.61
C LEU A 6 -53.34 21.84 26.54
N SER A 7 -52.38 22.53 27.17
CA SER A 7 -52.32 23.78 27.96
C SER A 7 -52.63 23.61 29.46
N CYS A 8 -51.79 24.29 30.27
CA CYS A 8 -51.90 24.62 31.70
C CYS A 8 -51.49 23.55 32.74
N LYS A 9 -50.84 23.87 33.87
CA LYS A 9 -50.26 25.10 34.42
C LYS A 9 -49.41 24.72 35.65
N GLU A 10 -48.48 25.60 35.98
CA GLU A 10 -47.61 25.64 37.15
C GLU A 10 -48.36 25.67 38.50
N ASN A 11 -47.70 25.24 39.59
CA ASN A 11 -47.41 26.17 40.69
C ASN A 11 -46.37 25.66 41.71
N LYS A 12 -45.57 26.63 42.16
CA LYS A 12 -44.43 26.59 43.10
C LYS A 12 -44.84 26.60 44.59
N LEU A 13 -43.80 26.43 45.43
CA LEU A 13 -43.54 26.92 46.81
C LEU A 13 -43.42 25.75 47.83
N ALA A 14 -42.48 25.69 48.79
CA ALA A 14 -41.49 26.63 49.31
C ALA A 14 -40.33 25.89 50.05
N LYS A 15 -39.25 26.64 50.30
CA LYS A 15 -38.02 26.37 51.09
C LYS A 15 -38.28 26.11 52.59
N VAL A 16 -37.34 25.46 53.30
CA VAL A 16 -36.37 26.07 54.27
C VAL A 16 -35.69 25.01 55.20
N GLU A 17 -34.35 24.99 55.09
CA GLU A 17 -33.24 24.85 56.08
C GLU A 17 -33.04 23.73 57.13
N ASN A 18 -31.77 23.23 57.09
CA ASN A 18 -30.78 22.93 58.16
C ASN A 18 -31.05 21.85 59.21
N SER A 19 -30.15 20.84 59.29
CA SER A 19 -28.95 20.93 60.15
C SER A 19 -28.11 19.62 60.20
N LYS A 20 -26.82 19.81 60.53
CA LYS A 20 -25.86 18.92 61.22
C LYS A 20 -25.03 17.87 60.42
N LYS A 21 -23.73 18.20 60.39
CA LYS A 21 -22.55 17.32 60.28
C LYS A 21 -22.63 16.10 61.19
N THR A 22 -22.19 14.96 60.67
CA THR A 22 -21.32 14.02 61.40
C THR A 22 -20.39 13.32 60.42
N ASP A 23 -19.10 13.31 60.73
CA ASP A 23 -18.03 12.66 59.98
C ASP A 23 -18.13 11.13 60.04
N SER A 24 -17.88 10.46 58.91
CA SER A 24 -17.30 9.11 58.91
C SER A 24 -16.58 8.84 57.59
N ILE A 25 -15.27 8.74 57.72
CA ILE A 25 -14.26 8.27 56.77
C ILE A 25 -14.64 6.87 56.26
N HIS A 26 -14.59 6.62 54.95
CA HIS A 26 -13.97 5.41 54.38
C HIS A 26 -13.78 5.48 52.85
N GLN A 27 -12.49 5.51 52.47
CA GLN A 27 -11.85 4.87 51.32
C GLN A 27 -12.31 5.21 49.90
N THR A 28 -11.62 6.21 49.36
CA THR A 28 -11.25 6.32 47.95
C THR A 28 -10.35 5.13 47.58
N VAL A 29 -10.85 4.19 46.77
CA VAL A 29 -9.97 3.27 46.03
C VAL A 29 -9.58 3.98 44.74
N SER A 30 -8.42 4.63 44.81
CA SER A 30 -7.63 5.02 43.66
C SER A 30 -7.11 3.74 43.00
N SER A 31 -7.80 3.25 41.97
CA SER A 31 -7.20 2.30 41.04
C SER A 31 -6.30 3.08 40.10
N SER A 32 -5.02 3.15 40.45
CA SER A 32 -3.95 3.52 39.55
C SER A 32 -3.90 2.49 38.41
N GLU A 33 -4.67 2.73 37.35
CA GLU A 33 -4.43 2.07 36.07
C GLU A 33 -3.09 2.56 35.56
N LYS A 34 -2.09 1.68 35.70
CA LYS A 34 -0.82 1.76 35.00
C LYS A 34 -1.16 1.87 33.51
N PRO A 35 -0.58 2.80 32.73
CA PRO A 35 -0.78 2.81 31.30
C PRO A 35 -0.22 1.48 30.78
N GLU A 36 -1.09 0.58 30.33
CA GLU A 36 -0.65 -0.53 29.49
C GLU A 36 -0.08 0.10 28.23
N LEU A 37 1.25 0.03 28.12
CA LEU A 37 1.93 0.18 26.85
C LEU A 37 1.27 -0.80 25.89
N LYS A 38 0.44 -0.28 24.97
CA LYS A 38 -0.03 -1.03 23.81
C LYS A 38 1.21 -1.56 23.12
N LYS A 39 1.50 -2.84 23.36
CA LYS A 39 2.53 -3.57 22.65
C LYS A 39 1.99 -3.70 21.24
N ASP A 40 2.39 -2.76 20.38
CA ASP A 40 2.13 -2.85 18.95
C ASP A 40 2.88 -4.09 18.43
N SER A 41 2.18 -5.22 18.51
CA SER A 41 2.64 -6.56 18.17
C SER A 41 2.56 -6.83 16.67
N THR A 42 2.12 -5.86 15.90
CA THR A 42 1.87 -5.98 14.48
C THR A 42 3.19 -5.77 13.74
N LYS A 43 3.75 -6.86 13.19
CA LYS A 43 4.90 -6.82 12.27
C LYS A 43 4.45 -6.38 10.87
N LYS A 44 3.65 -5.31 10.80
CA LYS A 44 3.14 -4.73 9.56
C LYS A 44 3.58 -3.28 9.48
N VAL A 45 4.03 -2.88 8.30
CA VAL A 45 4.51 -1.53 8.02
C VAL A 45 3.89 -1.08 6.72
N ASP A 46 3.13 0.00 6.76
CA ASP A 46 2.59 0.64 5.57
C ASP A 46 3.56 1.72 5.07
N VAL A 47 3.86 1.67 3.78
CA VAL A 47 4.69 2.64 3.06
C VAL A 47 4.00 3.05 1.77
N GLY A 48 4.33 4.23 1.26
CA GLY A 48 3.85 4.70 -0.02
C GLY A 48 2.68 5.68 0.05
N PHE A 49 2.44 6.27 1.22
CA PHE A 49 1.34 7.23 1.37
C PHE A 49 1.57 8.49 0.52
N SER A 50 0.54 8.89 -0.23
CA SER A 50 0.56 10.05 -1.13
C SER A 50 0.92 11.35 -0.38
N ASP A 51 0.37 11.56 0.81
CA ASP A 51 0.61 12.74 1.66
C ASP A 51 2.06 12.87 2.16
N ARG A 52 2.78 11.75 2.27
CA ARG A 52 4.22 11.73 2.55
C ARG A 52 4.99 12.09 1.30
N PHE A 53 4.66 11.49 0.17
CA PHE A 53 5.30 11.80 -1.10
C PHE A 53 5.12 13.24 -1.54
N GLU A 54 4.00 13.89 -1.24
CA GLU A 54 3.79 15.32 -1.49
C GLU A 54 4.88 16.21 -0.86
N LYS A 55 5.47 15.77 0.26
CA LYS A 55 6.50 16.50 1.02
C LYS A 55 7.93 16.09 0.63
N LEU A 56 8.07 15.14 -0.28
CA LEU A 56 9.35 14.57 -0.71
C LEU A 56 9.77 15.09 -2.09
N PRO A 57 11.06 14.95 -2.46
CA PRO A 57 11.55 15.27 -3.80
C PRO A 57 10.70 14.65 -4.91
N LYS A 58 10.48 15.42 -5.97
CA LYS A 58 9.80 14.94 -7.18
C LYS A 58 10.83 14.50 -8.21
N LEU A 59 10.57 13.38 -8.87
CA LEU A 59 11.38 12.96 -10.01
C LEU A 59 11.12 13.91 -11.18
N THR A 60 12.13 14.05 -12.03
CA THR A 60 12.04 14.76 -13.30
C THR A 60 12.41 13.80 -14.42
N PHE A 61 11.67 13.86 -15.52
CA PHE A 61 11.90 12.99 -16.68
C PHE A 61 12.37 13.80 -17.88
N GLU A 62 13.35 13.26 -18.58
CA GLU A 62 13.82 13.74 -19.88
C GLU A 62 13.48 12.70 -20.96
N ASN A 63 13.16 13.15 -22.16
CA ASN A 63 12.94 12.26 -23.30
C ASN A 63 14.26 11.64 -23.75
N ILE A 64 14.22 10.36 -24.09
CA ILE A 64 15.33 9.63 -24.69
C ILE A 64 14.86 8.92 -25.96
N THR A 65 15.81 8.42 -26.74
CA THR A 65 15.49 7.57 -27.89
C THR A 65 15.17 6.13 -27.47
N GLU A 66 14.44 5.40 -28.32
CA GLU A 66 14.24 3.96 -28.16
C GLU A 66 15.58 3.21 -28.12
N GLN A 67 16.55 3.63 -28.93
CA GLN A 67 17.88 3.03 -28.96
C GLN A 67 18.61 3.19 -27.61
N GLU A 68 18.50 4.35 -26.97
CA GLU A 68 19.04 4.56 -25.62
C GLU A 68 18.34 3.67 -24.59
N PHE A 69 17.02 3.52 -24.65
CA PHE A 69 16.28 2.60 -23.78
C PHE A 69 16.75 1.16 -23.94
N LEU A 70 16.84 0.67 -25.19
CA LEU A 70 17.25 -0.70 -25.51
C LEU A 70 18.72 -0.97 -25.20
N SER A 71 19.54 0.07 -25.04
CA SER A 71 20.94 -0.08 -24.61
C SER A 71 21.10 -0.44 -23.13
N VAL A 72 20.05 -0.27 -22.31
CA VAL A 72 20.08 -0.59 -20.88
C VAL A 72 19.72 -2.07 -20.69
N ALA A 73 20.66 -2.83 -20.11
CA ALA A 73 20.44 -4.25 -19.84
C ALA A 73 19.40 -4.46 -18.74
N GLU A 74 18.42 -5.31 -19.02
CA GLU A 74 17.48 -5.77 -18.02
C GLU A 74 18.12 -6.85 -17.13
N LYS A 75 17.91 -6.72 -15.82
CA LYS A 75 18.33 -7.71 -14.83
C LYS A 75 17.09 -8.38 -14.26
N LYS A 76 17.17 -9.70 -14.08
CA LYS A 76 16.15 -10.47 -13.39
C LYS A 76 16.38 -10.37 -11.88
N TYR A 77 15.42 -9.80 -11.17
CA TYR A 77 15.50 -9.57 -9.72
C TYR A 77 14.61 -10.49 -8.89
N ILE A 78 13.65 -11.14 -9.52
CA ILE A 78 12.63 -11.93 -8.85
C ILE A 78 12.66 -13.37 -9.36
N ASP A 79 12.53 -14.31 -8.42
CA ASP A 79 12.26 -15.71 -8.69
C ASP A 79 10.75 -15.96 -8.66
N THR A 80 10.20 -16.31 -9.81
CA THR A 80 8.76 -16.61 -9.98
C THR A 80 8.44 -18.09 -9.82
N SER A 81 9.37 -18.88 -9.28
CA SER A 81 9.15 -20.29 -8.97
C SER A 81 7.96 -20.43 -8.03
N LYS A 82 7.01 -21.29 -8.39
CA LYS A 82 5.76 -21.44 -7.64
C LYS A 82 6.03 -22.10 -6.29
N PRO A 83 5.46 -21.58 -5.19
CA PRO A 83 5.56 -22.21 -3.88
C PRO A 83 4.80 -23.55 -3.83
N GLN A 84 5.01 -24.29 -2.74
CA GLN A 84 4.14 -25.42 -2.41
C GLN A 84 2.68 -24.95 -2.35
N GLN A 85 1.78 -25.72 -2.94
CA GLN A 85 0.37 -25.36 -3.03
C GLN A 85 -0.54 -26.59 -3.17
N ASN A 86 -1.81 -26.42 -2.82
CA ASN A 86 -2.92 -27.32 -3.14
C ASN A 86 -4.00 -26.53 -3.90
N ASP A 87 -5.20 -27.08 -4.06
CA ASP A 87 -6.27 -26.43 -4.85
C ASP A 87 -6.66 -25.06 -4.30
N ASP A 88 -6.66 -24.90 -2.98
CA ASP A 88 -7.24 -23.75 -2.31
C ASP A 88 -6.20 -22.78 -1.75
N TYR A 89 -4.98 -23.26 -1.52
CA TYR A 89 -3.94 -22.54 -0.79
C TYR A 89 -2.57 -22.65 -1.45
N PHE A 90 -1.75 -21.62 -1.24
CA PHE A 90 -0.31 -21.71 -1.39
C PHE A 90 0.38 -21.43 -0.04
N PHE A 91 1.61 -21.91 0.09
CA PHE A 91 2.34 -21.87 1.35
C PHE A 91 3.71 -21.25 1.16
N VAL A 92 4.05 -20.30 2.04
CA VAL A 92 5.33 -19.61 2.03
C VAL A 92 6.01 -19.82 3.37
N GLU A 93 7.27 -20.24 3.35
CA GLU A 93 8.03 -20.50 4.57
C GLU A 93 8.98 -19.35 4.89
N THR A 94 8.87 -18.83 6.10
CA THR A 94 9.80 -17.88 6.69
C THR A 94 10.61 -18.58 7.78
N ALA A 95 11.70 -17.97 8.24
CA ALA A 95 12.47 -18.44 9.38
C ALA A 95 11.66 -18.49 10.69
N VAL A 96 10.51 -17.82 10.75
CA VAL A 96 9.63 -17.77 11.93
C VAL A 96 8.54 -18.83 11.84
N LYS A 97 7.88 -18.95 10.69
CA LYS A 97 6.74 -19.85 10.49
C LYS A 97 6.46 -20.11 9.01
N LYS A 98 5.69 -21.16 8.78
CA LYS A 98 5.03 -21.43 7.50
C LYS A 98 3.69 -20.71 7.45
N HIS A 99 3.52 -19.84 6.46
CA HIS A 99 2.27 -19.15 6.16
C HIS A 99 1.43 -19.94 5.18
N GLN A 100 0.12 -19.80 5.33
CA GLN A 100 -0.88 -20.36 4.44
C GLN A 100 -1.72 -19.22 3.90
N PHE A 101 -1.76 -19.09 2.58
CA PHE A 101 -2.51 -18.05 1.87
C PHE A 101 -3.59 -18.69 1.02
N LYS A 102 -4.83 -18.22 1.16
CA LYS A 102 -5.96 -18.68 0.37
C LYS A 102 -5.87 -18.08 -1.03
N LYS A 103 -5.85 -18.90 -2.07
CA LYS A 103 -5.68 -18.44 -3.46
C LYS A 103 -6.83 -17.55 -3.91
N TYR A 104 -6.50 -16.52 -4.69
CA TYR A 104 -7.45 -15.69 -5.41
C TYR A 104 -8.27 -16.50 -6.42
N ARG A 105 -9.60 -16.43 -6.32
CA ARG A 105 -10.58 -16.97 -7.29
C ARG A 105 -11.98 -16.45 -6.96
N ASP A 106 -12.92 -16.70 -7.86
CA ASP A 106 -14.34 -16.52 -7.57
C ASP A 106 -14.83 -17.57 -6.56
N TYR A 107 -15.17 -17.13 -5.35
CA TYR A 107 -15.78 -17.96 -4.32
C TYR A 107 -17.31 -17.95 -4.37
N GLY A 108 -17.91 -17.15 -5.26
CA GLY A 108 -19.35 -16.96 -5.38
C GLY A 108 -20.00 -16.28 -4.16
N GLY A 109 -21.28 -15.92 -4.34
CA GLY A 109 -22.09 -15.29 -3.29
C GLY A 109 -21.46 -14.03 -2.71
N GLU A 110 -21.56 -13.86 -1.39
CA GLU A 110 -21.00 -12.71 -0.67
C GLU A 110 -19.47 -12.65 -0.65
N LYS A 111 -18.78 -13.77 -0.90
CA LYS A 111 -17.31 -13.82 -0.87
C LYS A 111 -16.68 -13.33 -2.17
N SER A 112 -17.44 -13.40 -3.27
CA SER A 112 -17.06 -12.95 -4.61
C SER A 112 -15.62 -13.36 -5.00
N TRP A 113 -14.96 -12.59 -5.87
CA TRP A 113 -13.54 -12.78 -6.13
C TRP A 113 -12.72 -12.29 -4.94
N SER A 114 -11.94 -13.18 -4.32
CA SER A 114 -11.12 -12.81 -3.17
C SER A 114 -9.94 -13.75 -2.96
N GLY A 115 -8.90 -13.27 -2.29
CA GLY A 115 -7.73 -14.06 -1.87
C GLY A 115 -6.42 -13.54 -2.42
N PHE A 116 -5.39 -14.33 -2.21
CA PHE A 116 -4.01 -13.93 -2.43
C PHE A 116 -3.42 -14.50 -3.72
N GLU A 117 -2.46 -13.78 -4.30
CA GLU A 117 -1.64 -14.26 -5.39
C GLU A 117 -0.16 -14.11 -5.06
N TYR A 118 0.62 -15.15 -5.33
CA TYR A 118 2.06 -15.13 -5.18
C TYR A 118 2.71 -14.58 -6.45
N LEU A 119 3.44 -13.47 -6.33
CA LEU A 119 4.08 -12.81 -7.47
C LEU A 119 5.55 -13.25 -7.66
N GLY A 120 6.23 -13.64 -6.57
CA GLY A 120 7.60 -14.13 -6.61
C GLY A 120 8.39 -13.86 -5.34
N TYR A 121 9.70 -14.12 -5.40
CA TYR A 121 10.64 -13.93 -4.30
C TYR A 121 11.86 -13.11 -4.76
N TYR A 122 12.22 -12.07 -4.02
CA TYR A 122 13.46 -11.32 -4.21
C TYR A 122 14.57 -11.98 -3.39
N PRO A 123 15.47 -12.78 -4.00
CA PRO A 123 16.47 -13.55 -3.23
C PRO A 123 17.46 -12.66 -2.48
N ASP A 124 17.93 -11.58 -3.10
CA ASP A 124 18.91 -10.67 -2.50
C ASP A 124 18.34 -9.92 -1.30
N LEU A 125 17.05 -9.61 -1.35
CA LEU A 125 16.34 -8.86 -0.30
C LEU A 125 15.61 -9.77 0.70
N LYS A 126 15.47 -11.06 0.37
CA LYS A 126 14.74 -12.06 1.16
C LYS A 126 13.28 -11.67 1.40
N LEU A 127 12.59 -11.21 0.36
CA LEU A 127 11.21 -10.75 0.42
C LEU A 127 10.34 -11.57 -0.53
N PHE A 128 9.23 -12.10 -0.06
CA PHE A 128 8.16 -12.62 -0.91
C PHE A 128 7.24 -11.49 -1.33
N ALA A 129 6.87 -11.42 -2.61
CA ALA A 129 5.88 -10.49 -3.12
C ALA A 129 4.53 -11.19 -3.26
N ILE A 130 3.51 -10.64 -2.61
CA ILE A 130 2.16 -11.22 -2.56
C ILE A 130 1.15 -10.09 -2.73
N THR A 131 0.09 -10.34 -3.48
CA THR A 131 -1.08 -9.46 -3.50
C THR A 131 -2.23 -10.06 -2.73
N ASP A 132 -3.01 -9.22 -2.05
CA ASP A 132 -4.34 -9.54 -1.51
C ASP A 132 -5.37 -8.82 -2.36
N ASN A 133 -6.22 -9.59 -3.05
CA ASN A 133 -7.21 -9.08 -3.98
C ASN A 133 -8.61 -9.43 -3.48
N SER A 134 -9.55 -8.50 -3.61
CA SER A 134 -10.95 -8.73 -3.27
C SER A 134 -11.89 -7.92 -4.15
N THR A 135 -13.15 -8.35 -4.26
CA THR A 135 -14.19 -7.59 -4.93
C THR A 135 -15.37 -7.33 -4.00
N ALA A 136 -15.82 -6.09 -3.92
CA ALA A 136 -17.04 -5.69 -3.23
C ALA A 136 -17.83 -4.73 -4.13
N GLU A 137 -19.15 -4.90 -4.21
CA GLU A 137 -20.03 -4.03 -5.00
C GLU A 137 -19.59 -3.85 -6.47
N SER A 138 -19.08 -4.92 -7.09
CA SER A 138 -18.52 -4.92 -8.46
C SER A 138 -17.24 -4.07 -8.65
N LEU A 139 -16.62 -3.59 -7.57
CA LEU A 139 -15.32 -2.94 -7.57
C LEU A 139 -14.25 -3.93 -7.11
N GLY A 140 -13.10 -3.91 -7.77
CA GLY A 140 -11.91 -4.67 -7.38
C GLY A 140 -10.99 -3.83 -6.52
N PHE A 141 -10.49 -4.43 -5.45
CA PHE A 141 -9.51 -3.86 -4.52
C PHE A 141 -8.30 -4.78 -4.49
N GLY A 142 -7.11 -4.19 -4.44
CA GLY A 142 -5.87 -4.94 -4.40
C GLY A 142 -4.83 -4.23 -3.54
N GLU A 143 -4.14 -5.00 -2.72
CA GLU A 143 -2.97 -4.55 -1.96
C GLU A 143 -1.77 -5.40 -2.35
N LEU A 144 -0.59 -4.79 -2.46
CA LEU A 144 0.67 -5.50 -2.61
C LEU A 144 1.48 -5.36 -1.33
N PHE A 145 1.92 -6.48 -0.78
CA PHE A 145 2.84 -6.47 0.35
C PHE A 145 4.06 -7.35 0.10
N LEU A 146 5.16 -6.97 0.76
CA LEU A 146 6.41 -7.71 0.77
C LEU A 146 6.57 -8.39 2.13
N LEU A 147 6.65 -9.72 2.16
CA LEU A 147 6.86 -10.49 3.39
C LEU A 147 8.33 -10.88 3.54
N ASP A 148 8.96 -10.41 4.62
CA ASP A 148 10.35 -10.73 4.93
C ASP A 148 10.51 -12.16 5.45
N SER A 149 11.24 -12.97 4.68
CA SER A 149 11.45 -14.39 5.00
C SER A 149 12.31 -14.62 6.25
N THR A 150 12.97 -13.59 6.79
CA THR A 150 13.87 -13.73 7.94
C THR A 150 13.23 -13.37 9.27
N ASN A 151 12.29 -12.43 9.28
CA ASN A 151 11.78 -11.84 10.52
C ASN A 151 10.25 -11.69 10.56
N ASP A 152 9.54 -12.09 9.50
CA ASP A 152 8.08 -12.09 9.42
C ASP A 152 7.44 -10.69 9.38
N TYR A 153 8.20 -9.66 8.98
CA TYR A 153 7.64 -8.33 8.72
C TYR A 153 6.98 -8.28 7.35
N GLU A 154 5.77 -7.72 7.33
CA GLU A 154 5.01 -7.40 6.12
C GLU A 154 5.15 -5.90 5.84
N TYR A 155 5.58 -5.56 4.63
CA TYR A 155 5.65 -4.19 4.14
C TYR A 155 4.57 -3.99 3.08
N ASN A 156 3.45 -3.42 3.48
CA ASN A 156 2.36 -3.10 2.58
C ASN A 156 2.70 -1.82 1.80
N ILE A 157 2.60 -1.88 0.47
CA ILE A 157 2.85 -0.73 -0.39
C ILE A 157 1.49 -0.15 -0.78
N VAL A 158 1.16 0.94 -0.10
CA VAL A 158 -0.07 1.69 -0.30
C VAL A 158 -0.09 2.21 -1.74
N SER A 159 -1.18 1.91 -2.44
CA SER A 159 -1.39 2.36 -3.80
C SER A 159 -1.74 3.84 -3.88
N PHE A 160 -1.43 4.43 -5.04
CA PHE A 160 -1.87 5.78 -5.38
C PHE A 160 -3.34 5.82 -5.82
N GLY A 161 -3.93 4.66 -6.15
CA GLY A 161 -5.33 4.52 -6.55
C GLY A 161 -6.01 3.31 -5.91
N ASP A 162 -7.15 2.89 -6.48
CA ASP A 162 -8.04 1.88 -5.88
C ASP A 162 -7.54 0.43 -6.05
N GLY A 163 -6.60 0.20 -6.97
CA GLY A 163 -6.02 -1.12 -7.25
C GLY A 163 -4.61 -1.27 -6.69
N SER A 164 -4.10 -2.50 -6.68
CA SER A 164 -2.71 -2.78 -6.29
C SER A 164 -1.71 -2.03 -7.18
N VAL A 165 -0.58 -1.63 -6.59
CA VAL A 165 0.58 -1.18 -7.36
C VAL A 165 1.18 -2.35 -8.15
N GLU A 166 1.94 -2.00 -9.19
CA GLU A 166 2.78 -2.95 -9.90
C GLU A 166 3.96 -3.41 -9.05
N LEU A 167 4.48 -4.60 -9.38
CA LEU A 167 5.54 -5.25 -8.64
C LEU A 167 6.79 -4.33 -8.51
N PRO A 168 7.27 -4.05 -7.28
CA PRO A 168 8.44 -3.19 -7.09
C PRO A 168 9.70 -3.71 -7.79
N ILE A 169 10.42 -2.84 -8.47
CA ILE A 169 11.63 -3.19 -9.20
C ILE A 169 12.83 -2.65 -8.41
N PRO A 170 13.70 -3.52 -7.87
CA PRO A 170 14.86 -3.04 -7.12
C PRO A 170 15.91 -2.46 -8.06
N SER A 171 16.54 -1.40 -7.60
CA SER A 171 17.73 -0.80 -8.20
C SER A 171 18.91 -1.79 -8.29
N VAL A 172 19.91 -1.46 -9.11
CA VAL A 172 21.03 -2.35 -9.46
C VAL A 172 21.67 -3.03 -8.24
N ASN A 173 21.89 -2.27 -7.16
CA ASN A 173 22.48 -2.71 -5.89
C ASN A 173 21.48 -2.69 -4.72
N ASN A 174 20.18 -2.79 -5.00
CA ASN A 174 19.13 -2.91 -3.98
C ASN A 174 19.10 -1.74 -2.96
N LYS A 175 19.42 -0.52 -3.40
CA LYS A 175 19.31 0.70 -2.55
C LYS A 175 17.91 1.31 -2.55
N TYR A 176 17.19 1.13 -3.64
CA TYR A 176 15.84 1.63 -3.85
C TYR A 176 14.97 0.57 -4.51
N PHE A 177 13.67 0.66 -4.26
CA PHE A 177 12.62 0.14 -5.13
C PHE A 177 11.99 1.28 -5.92
N VAL A 178 11.69 1.03 -7.19
CA VAL A 178 10.70 1.82 -7.94
C VAL A 178 9.45 0.97 -8.10
N TYR A 179 8.29 1.56 -7.88
CA TYR A 179 7.00 0.95 -8.16
C TYR A 179 6.09 2.00 -8.80
N TYR A 180 5.03 1.55 -9.46
CA TYR A 180 4.13 2.45 -10.14
C TYR A 180 2.69 1.93 -10.13
N TYR A 181 1.77 2.83 -10.47
CA TYR A 181 0.38 2.55 -10.72
C TYR A 181 -0.03 3.31 -11.98
N ASN A 182 -0.62 2.61 -12.97
CA ASN A 182 -1.28 3.25 -14.10
C ASN A 182 -2.76 3.39 -13.76
N SER A 183 -3.37 4.57 -13.97
CA SER A 183 -4.80 4.71 -13.71
C SER A 183 -5.59 3.86 -14.68
N VAL A 184 -6.61 3.18 -14.17
CA VAL A 184 -7.51 2.35 -14.98
C VAL A 184 -8.55 3.18 -15.74
N TYR A 185 -8.64 4.48 -15.45
CA TYR A 185 -9.66 5.38 -16.03
C TYR A 185 -9.13 6.29 -17.13
N GLU A 186 -7.81 6.39 -17.28
CA GLU A 186 -7.18 7.28 -18.25
C GLU A 186 -6.27 6.47 -19.18
N HIS A 187 -6.35 6.78 -20.48
CA HIS A 187 -5.53 6.16 -21.52
C HIS A 187 -4.06 6.65 -21.52
N LYS A 188 -3.71 7.52 -20.57
CA LYS A 188 -2.37 8.04 -20.29
C LYS A 188 -2.35 8.64 -18.89
N ASN A 189 -1.57 8.05 -18.00
CA ASN A 189 -1.11 8.63 -16.73
C ASN A 189 -0.46 7.52 -15.91
N CYS A 190 0.35 7.93 -14.95
CA CYS A 190 0.86 7.02 -13.94
C CYS A 190 1.31 7.78 -12.70
N ASP A 191 1.33 7.07 -11.59
CA ASP A 191 2.04 7.47 -10.39
C ASP A 191 3.26 6.57 -10.20
N ILE A 192 4.37 7.16 -9.82
CA ILE A 192 5.63 6.46 -9.57
C ILE A 192 6.08 6.79 -8.15
N GLY A 193 6.36 5.76 -7.36
CA GLY A 193 6.96 5.88 -6.04
C GLY A 193 8.36 5.28 -6.01
N ILE A 194 9.28 5.96 -5.31
CA ILE A 194 10.59 5.43 -4.95
C ILE A 194 10.60 5.16 -3.45
N LEU A 195 10.88 3.92 -3.07
CA LEU A 195 11.16 3.55 -1.69
C LEU A 195 12.66 3.37 -1.53
N LYS A 196 13.24 3.97 -0.49
CA LYS A 196 14.59 3.65 -0.05
C LYS A 196 14.58 2.33 0.72
N ILE A 197 15.54 1.48 0.40
CA ILE A 197 15.83 0.22 1.10
C ILE A 197 16.93 0.51 2.11
N ASN A 198 16.59 0.45 3.39
CA ASN A 198 17.50 0.66 4.51
C ASN A 198 17.99 -0.68 5.07
N ASP A 199 18.83 -0.61 6.10
CA ASP A 199 19.30 -1.79 6.81
C ASP A 199 18.18 -2.44 7.66
N LYS A 200 18.24 -3.77 7.79
CA LYS A 200 17.22 -4.57 8.51
C LYS A 200 17.36 -4.55 10.04
N SER A 201 18.37 -3.87 10.61
CA SER A 201 18.52 -3.72 12.07
C SER A 201 17.32 -3.03 12.71
N ASN A 202 16.62 -2.16 11.96
CA ASN A 202 15.31 -1.64 12.34
C ASN A 202 14.26 -1.98 11.26
N PRO A 203 13.61 -3.16 11.37
CA PRO A 203 12.63 -3.60 10.37
C PRO A 203 11.51 -2.59 10.13
N LYS A 204 11.09 -1.82 11.14
CA LYS A 204 10.05 -0.79 10.97
C LYS A 204 10.41 0.31 9.95
N ASN A 205 11.70 0.52 9.71
CA ASN A 205 12.21 1.52 8.76
C ASN A 205 12.96 0.87 7.59
N PHE A 206 12.82 -0.45 7.38
CA PHE A 206 13.51 -1.14 6.30
C PHE A 206 13.14 -0.54 4.93
N LEU A 207 11.87 -0.18 4.74
CA LEU A 207 11.41 0.60 3.58
C LEU A 207 10.91 1.97 4.05
N THR A 208 11.28 3.02 3.32
CA THR A 208 10.82 4.40 3.57
C THR A 208 10.62 5.13 2.26
N GLU A 209 9.60 5.97 2.15
CA GLU A 209 9.36 6.82 0.99
C GLU A 209 10.54 7.76 0.71
N TYR A 210 10.90 7.92 -0.57
CA TYR A 210 12.06 8.73 -0.98
C TYR A 210 11.72 9.83 -1.97
N ALA A 211 11.07 9.49 -3.08
CA ALA A 211 10.72 10.42 -4.14
C ALA A 211 9.48 9.92 -4.89
N SER A 212 8.79 10.80 -5.61
CA SER A 212 7.66 10.38 -6.46
C SER A 212 7.52 11.19 -7.74
N TYR A 213 6.67 10.70 -8.63
CA TYR A 213 6.23 11.41 -9.82
C TYR A 213 4.76 11.11 -10.07
N ASN A 214 4.01 12.12 -10.51
CA ASN A 214 2.68 11.94 -11.08
C ASN A 214 2.75 12.42 -12.53
N SER A 215 2.51 11.52 -13.47
CA SER A 215 2.50 11.78 -14.90
C SER A 215 1.08 11.97 -15.38
N LYS A 216 0.86 13.02 -16.16
CA LYS A 216 -0.35 13.18 -17.00
C LYS A 216 -0.08 12.90 -18.47
N ASP A 217 1.17 12.55 -18.80
CA ASP A 217 1.67 12.51 -20.17
C ASP A 217 1.80 11.09 -20.71
N PHE A 218 1.96 10.09 -19.81
CA PHE A 218 2.13 8.69 -20.19
C PHE A 218 1.72 7.73 -19.07
N ALA A 219 1.26 6.55 -19.46
CA ALA A 219 1.23 5.35 -18.64
C ALA A 219 2.54 4.55 -18.82
N ILE A 220 2.89 3.68 -17.87
CA ILE A 220 4.13 2.90 -17.90
C ILE A 220 3.89 1.52 -18.51
N GLU A 221 4.68 1.18 -19.53
CA GLU A 221 4.80 -0.19 -20.04
C GLU A 221 5.93 -0.94 -19.32
N LYS A 222 7.07 -0.27 -19.10
CA LYS A 222 8.26 -0.91 -18.54
C LYS A 222 9.20 0.09 -17.89
N ILE A 223 9.86 -0.33 -16.82
CA ILE A 223 10.95 0.40 -16.16
C ILE A 223 12.21 -0.49 -16.14
N VAL A 224 13.36 0.10 -16.42
CA VAL A 224 14.67 -0.57 -16.31
C VAL A 224 15.66 0.33 -15.59
N TRP A 225 16.27 -0.17 -14.52
CA TRP A 225 17.31 0.56 -13.80
C TRP A 225 18.61 0.61 -14.61
N LYS A 226 19.18 1.81 -14.73
CA LYS A 226 20.50 2.06 -15.33
C LYS A 226 21.59 2.09 -14.25
N THR A 227 21.30 2.71 -13.10
CA THR A 227 22.16 2.78 -11.91
C THR A 227 21.28 2.67 -10.65
N ASP A 228 21.83 2.89 -9.45
CA ASP A 228 20.99 2.99 -8.25
C ASP A 228 20.11 4.24 -8.22
N ASN A 229 20.49 5.26 -8.97
CA ASN A 229 19.94 6.61 -8.90
C ASN A 229 19.29 7.05 -10.21
N SER A 230 19.22 6.15 -11.20
CA SER A 230 18.66 6.44 -12.52
C SER A 230 18.03 5.20 -13.13
N PHE A 231 16.84 5.40 -13.71
CA PHE A 231 16.14 4.38 -14.49
C PHE A 231 15.56 5.00 -15.76
N VAL A 232 15.30 4.14 -16.72
CA VAL A 232 14.63 4.47 -17.98
C VAL A 232 13.24 3.86 -18.00
N VAL A 233 12.32 4.51 -18.71
CA VAL A 233 10.92 4.15 -18.78
C VAL A 233 10.51 4.05 -20.25
N LYS A 234 9.86 2.96 -20.61
CA LYS A 234 9.03 2.87 -21.81
C LYS A 234 7.62 3.23 -21.38
N GLY A 235 7.15 4.41 -21.76
CA GLY A 235 5.79 4.87 -21.52
C GLY A 235 4.92 4.74 -22.76
N TYR A 236 3.61 4.86 -22.58
CA TYR A 236 2.65 4.89 -23.68
C TYR A 236 1.48 5.84 -23.42
N GLU A 237 0.84 6.26 -24.51
CA GLU A 237 -0.53 6.77 -24.54
C GLU A 237 -1.34 5.83 -25.46
N GLU A 238 -2.56 5.49 -25.08
CA GLU A 238 -3.48 4.82 -26.00
C GLU A 238 -4.26 5.86 -26.80
N VAL A 239 -4.15 5.77 -28.12
CA VAL A 239 -4.86 6.63 -29.06
C VAL A 239 -5.86 5.78 -29.82
N TYR A 240 -7.09 6.29 -29.98
CA TYR A 240 -8.12 5.61 -30.74
C TYR A 240 -7.93 5.86 -32.24
N GLU A 241 -7.53 4.82 -32.98
CA GLU A 241 -7.25 4.85 -34.41
C GLU A 241 -7.89 3.63 -35.08
N ASN A 242 -8.57 3.81 -36.21
CA ASN A 242 -9.16 2.70 -37.00
C ASN A 242 -10.02 1.74 -36.15
N GLU A 243 -10.92 2.31 -35.34
CA GLU A 243 -11.85 1.58 -34.46
C GLU A 243 -11.18 0.74 -33.36
N LYS A 244 -9.91 1.04 -33.03
CA LYS A 244 -9.15 0.32 -32.01
C LYS A 244 -8.28 1.27 -31.20
N TRP A 245 -8.07 0.95 -29.93
CA TRP A 245 -7.05 1.59 -29.10
C TRP A 245 -5.67 1.06 -29.48
N VAL A 246 -4.74 1.98 -29.75
CA VAL A 246 -3.36 1.67 -30.15
C VAL A 246 -2.40 2.40 -29.22
N LYS A 247 -1.46 1.65 -28.64
CA LYS A 247 -0.38 2.22 -27.82
C LYS A 247 0.63 2.95 -28.70
N LYS A 248 0.85 4.24 -28.42
CA LYS A 248 1.95 5.05 -28.96
C LYS A 248 3.02 5.17 -27.89
N TYR A 249 4.21 4.65 -28.16
CA TYR A 249 5.29 4.58 -27.18
C TYR A 249 6.16 5.84 -27.18
N GLN A 250 6.59 6.23 -25.99
CA GLN A 250 7.60 7.26 -25.74
C GLN A 250 8.58 6.75 -24.69
N PHE A 251 9.80 7.26 -24.71
CA PHE A 251 10.87 6.77 -23.85
C PHE A 251 11.44 7.90 -23.01
N TYR A 252 11.63 7.61 -21.73
CA TYR A 252 12.04 8.61 -20.76
C TYR A 252 13.20 8.10 -19.91
N LYS A 253 13.97 9.03 -19.35
CA LYS A 253 14.97 8.78 -18.33
C LYS A 253 14.72 9.69 -17.14
N THR A 254 14.99 9.19 -15.95
CA THR A 254 15.10 10.02 -14.75
C THR A 254 16.41 9.73 -14.03
N GLU A 255 16.87 10.71 -13.26
CA GLU A 255 18.01 10.61 -12.38
C GLU A 255 17.75 11.46 -11.14
N PHE A 256 18.00 10.91 -9.96
CA PHE A 256 17.75 11.56 -8.68
C PHE A 256 18.97 11.42 -7.77
N LYS A 257 19.19 12.43 -6.93
CA LYS A 257 20.28 12.43 -5.95
C LYS A 257 19.86 11.73 -4.68
#